data_AF-A0A0R3U6Y9-F1
#
_entry.id   AF-A0A0R3U6Y9-F1
#
_cell.length_a   1.000
_cell.length_b   1.000
_cell.length_c   1.000
_cell.angle_alpha   90.00
_cell.angle_beta   90.00
_cell.angle_gamma   90.00
#
_symmetry.space_group_name_H-M   'P 1'
#
loop_
_entity.id
_entity.type
_entity.pdbx_description
1 polymer ?
#
loop_
_entity_poly.entity_id
_entity_poly.type
_entity_poly.pdbx_seq_one_letter_code
_entity_poly.pdbx_strand_id
1 'polypeptide(L)'
;MQCVSGFLEAFQKIADIAESDNAGLRPFGIAMRRFCLRQKCVESRLRSFNSQLTDCLVTPLSDRLEEWRRTANQMDRDCVKEMRKAKSELQRAVLEAEKCKKRLRRKVHSP
;
A
#
# COMPACT_ATOMS: atom_id res chain seq x y z
N MET A 1 -18.64 7.55 5.62
CA MET A 1 -19.79 8.26 5.01
C MET A 1 -21.09 8.20 5.84
N GLN A 2 -21.03 8.00 7.16
CA GLN A 2 -22.23 7.89 8.01
C GLN A 2 -23.02 9.21 8.11
N CYS A 3 -22.34 10.36 8.04
CA CYS A 3 -22.99 11.68 8.14
C CYS A 3 -23.99 11.94 7.00
N VAL A 4 -23.68 11.51 5.77
CA VAL A 4 -24.57 11.69 4.61
C VAL A 4 -25.83 10.83 4.76
N SER A 5 -25.68 9.57 5.17
CA SER A 5 -26.82 8.67 5.44
C SER A 5 -27.77 9.28 6.48
N GLY A 6 -27.24 9.70 7.63
CA GLY A 6 -28.05 10.28 8.71
C GLY A 6 -28.75 11.57 8.31
N PHE A 7 -28.08 12.42 7.52
CA PHE A 7 -28.69 13.62 6.94
C PHE A 7 -29.85 13.27 6.00
N LEU A 8 -29.66 12.32 5.08
CA LEU A 8 -30.70 11.92 4.12
C LEU A 8 -31.88 11.22 4.79
N GLU A 9 -31.67 10.49 5.88
CA GLU A 9 -32.73 9.92 6.70
C GLU A 9 -33.57 11.01 7.38
N ALA A 10 -32.93 12.00 7.99
CA ALA A 10 -33.64 13.13 8.60
C ALA A 10 -34.39 13.95 7.54
N PHE A 11 -33.77 14.22 6.40
CA PHE A 11 -34.39 14.93 5.28
C PHE A 11 -35.59 14.15 4.72
N GLN A 12 -35.50 12.82 4.61
CA GLN A 12 -36.60 11.98 4.17
C GLN A 12 -37.81 12.09 5.10
N LYS A 13 -37.61 12.12 6.43
CA LYS A 13 -38.71 12.33 7.39
C LYS A 13 -39.41 13.66 7.17
N ILE A 14 -38.66 14.73 6.91
CA ILE A 14 -39.24 16.05 6.59
C ILE A 14 -40.03 16.00 5.28
N ALA A 15 -39.49 15.33 4.25
CA ALA A 15 -40.17 15.16 2.98
C ALA A 15 -41.50 14.41 3.13
N ASP A 16 -41.53 13.38 3.97
CA ASP A 16 -42.72 12.56 4.22
C ASP A 16 -43.81 13.36 4.96
N ILE A 17 -43.42 14.20 5.94
CA ILE A 17 -44.35 15.10 6.63
C ILE A 17 -44.97 16.09 5.64
N ALA A 18 -44.15 16.76 4.82
CA ALA A 18 -44.62 17.72 3.83
C ALA A 18 -45.53 17.09 2.76
N GLU A 19 -45.35 15.80 2.45
CA GLU A 19 -46.19 15.10 1.49
C GLU A 19 -47.56 14.69 2.07
N SER A 20 -47.60 14.36 3.36
CA SER A 20 -48.82 13.94 4.07
C SER A 20 -49.70 15.10 4.54
N ASP A 21 -49.21 16.33 4.49
CA ASP A 21 -49.91 17.52 4.96
C ASP A 21 -50.95 18.04 3.95
N ASN A 22 -52.10 18.48 4.46
CA ASN A 22 -53.22 19.02 3.68
C ASN A 22 -53.09 20.53 3.41
N ALA A 23 -52.03 21.19 3.89
CA ALA A 23 -51.78 22.62 3.67
C ALA A 23 -51.22 22.98 2.27
N GLY A 24 -51.37 22.09 1.28
CA GLY A 24 -50.90 22.32 -0.10
C GLY A 24 -49.40 22.05 -0.33
N LEU A 25 -48.69 21.50 0.66
CA LEU A 25 -47.25 21.18 0.56
C LEU A 25 -46.95 19.86 -0.18
N ARG A 26 -47.97 19.08 -0.52
CA ARG A 26 -47.81 17.76 -1.14
C ARG A 26 -46.89 17.72 -2.37
N PRO A 27 -46.99 18.65 -3.35
CA PRO A 27 -46.07 18.67 -4.50
C PRO A 27 -44.61 18.90 -4.09
N PHE A 28 -44.38 19.69 -3.04
CA PHE A 28 -43.06 19.96 -2.49
C PHE A 28 -42.47 18.72 -1.80
N GLY A 29 -43.26 18.01 -0.99
CA GLY A 29 -42.86 16.74 -0.38
C GLY A 29 -42.44 15.67 -1.41
N ILE A 30 -43.20 15.53 -2.50
CA ILE A 30 -42.86 14.61 -3.61
C ILE A 30 -41.52 14.99 -4.26
N ALA A 31 -41.28 16.29 -4.49
CA ALA A 31 -40.02 16.77 -5.05
C ALA A 31 -38.82 16.49 -4.12
N MET A 32 -39.01 16.70 -2.81
CA MET A 32 -38.01 16.38 -1.78
C MET A 32 -37.70 14.88 -1.72
N ARG A 33 -38.71 14.01 -1.76
CA ARG A 33 -38.51 12.54 -1.77
C ARG A 33 -37.73 12.10 -3.01
N ARG A 34 -38.03 12.67 -4.18
CA ARG A 34 -37.25 12.42 -5.42
C ARG A 34 -35.80 12.87 -5.28
N PHE A 35 -35.55 14.02 -4.65
CA PHE A 35 -34.19 14.47 -4.33
C PHE A 35 -33.46 13.47 -3.42
N CYS A 36 -34.09 13.02 -2.34
CA CYS A 36 -33.55 12.01 -1.44
C CYS A 36 -33.13 10.73 -2.15
N LEU A 37 -34.00 10.18 -3.02
CA LEU A 37 -33.69 8.97 -3.78
C LEU A 37 -32.47 9.15 -4.69
N ARG A 38 -32.34 10.31 -5.35
CA ARG A 38 -31.17 10.64 -6.16
C ARG A 38 -29.90 10.72 -5.32
N GLN A 39 -29.96 11.37 -4.16
CA GLN A 39 -28.81 11.48 -3.26
C GLN A 39 -28.38 10.13 -2.68
N LYS A 40 -29.34 9.25 -2.32
CA LYS A 40 -29.05 7.88 -1.89
C LYS A 40 -28.32 7.07 -2.96
N CYS A 41 -28.67 7.27 -4.23
CA CYS A 41 -27.96 6.65 -5.36
C CYS A 41 -26.50 7.15 -5.46
N VAL A 42 -26.29 8.47 -5.34
CA VAL A 42 -24.94 9.07 -5.33
C VAL A 42 -24.12 8.53 -4.15
N GLU A 43 -24.69 8.47 -2.95
CA GLU A 43 -24.04 7.92 -1.77
C GLU A 43 -23.62 6.46 -1.97
N SER A 44 -24.50 5.62 -2.54
CA SER A 44 -24.20 4.21 -2.84
C SER A 44 -23.02 4.08 -3.81
N ARG A 45 -22.98 4.90 -4.86
CA ARG A 45 -21.86 4.94 -5.81
C ARG A 45 -20.56 5.36 -5.14
N LEU A 46 -20.60 6.36 -4.26
CA LEU A 46 -19.43 6.77 -3.49
C LEU A 46 -18.96 5.66 -2.54
N ARG A 47 -19.88 4.89 -1.93
CA ARG A 47 -19.51 3.77 -1.04
C ARG A 47 -18.80 2.68 -1.82
N SER A 48 -19.33 2.32 -2.98
CA SER A 48 -18.71 1.36 -3.89
C SER A 48 -17.33 1.84 -4.35
N PHE A 49 -17.22 3.10 -4.77
CA PHE A 49 -15.94 3.68 -5.17
C PHE A 49 -14.91 3.66 -4.04
N ASN A 50 -15.31 4.02 -2.81
CA ASN A 50 -14.42 3.98 -1.65
C ASN A 50 -13.95 2.56 -1.31
N SER A 51 -14.85 1.56 -1.43
CA SER A 51 -14.47 0.15 -1.27
C SER A 51 -13.44 -0.26 -2.31
N GLN A 52 -13.71 0.01 -3.59
CA GLN A 52 -12.78 -0.31 -4.69
C GLN A 52 -11.43 0.39 -4.53
N LEU A 53 -11.41 1.65 -4.09
CA LEU A 53 -10.15 2.36 -3.81
C LEU A 53 -9.37 1.67 -2.68
N THR A 54 -10.06 1.17 -1.66
CA THR A 54 -9.43 0.43 -0.57
C THR A 54 -8.86 -0.90 -1.07
N ASP A 55 -9.70 -1.69 -1.73
CA ASP A 55 -9.40 -3.08 -2.10
C ASP A 55 -8.41 -3.19 -3.27
N CYS A 56 -8.49 -2.27 -4.23
CA CYS A 56 -7.70 -2.33 -5.46
C CYS A 56 -6.46 -1.43 -5.46
N LEU A 57 -6.36 -0.48 -4.53
CA LEU A 57 -5.23 0.46 -4.48
C LEU A 57 -4.56 0.48 -3.11
N VAL A 58 -5.29 0.79 -2.04
CA VAL A 58 -4.69 0.99 -0.71
C VAL A 58 -4.09 -0.30 -0.17
N THR A 59 -4.87 -1.38 -0.14
CA THR A 59 -4.41 -2.68 0.36
C THR A 59 -3.25 -3.24 -0.47
N PRO A 60 -3.36 -3.33 -1.82
CA PRO A 60 -2.28 -3.88 -2.64
C PRO A 60 -0.97 -3.06 -2.54
N LEU A 61 -1.04 -1.73 -2.48
CA LEU A 61 0.15 -0.90 -2.31
C LEU A 61 0.80 -1.08 -0.95
N SER A 62 -0.02 -1.22 0.11
CA SER A 62 0.49 -1.45 1.47
C SER A 62 1.23 -2.78 1.57
N ASP A 63 0.64 -3.85 1.02
CA ASP A 63 1.25 -5.18 1.00
C ASP A 63 2.55 -5.19 0.19
N ARG A 64 2.55 -4.55 -1.00
CA ARG A 64 3.76 -4.43 -1.84
C ARG A 64 4.87 -3.65 -1.17
N LEU A 65 4.54 -2.57 -0.45
CA LEU A 65 5.53 -1.78 0.28
C LEU A 65 6.18 -2.60 1.39
N GLU A 66 5.40 -3.42 2.11
CA GLU A 66 5.95 -4.32 3.13
C GLU A 66 6.84 -5.41 2.52
N GLU A 67 6.40 -6.02 1.42
CA GLU A 67 7.19 -6.99 0.66
C GLU A 67 8.52 -6.40 0.19
N TRP A 68 8.50 -5.22 -0.43
CA TRP A 68 9.71 -4.54 -0.88
C TRP A 68 10.65 -4.20 0.27
N ARG A 69 10.11 -3.77 1.40
CA ARG A 69 10.91 -3.52 2.60
C ARG A 69 11.60 -4.79 3.10
N ARG A 70 10.91 -5.93 3.10
CA ARG A 70 11.52 -7.24 3.46
C ARG A 70 12.60 -7.64 2.48
N THR A 71 12.33 -7.51 1.18
CA THR A 71 13.28 -7.83 0.10
C THR A 71 14.53 -6.96 0.17
N ALA A 72 14.39 -5.64 0.35
CA ALA A 72 15.51 -4.72 0.49
C ALA A 72 16.41 -5.10 1.70
N ASN A 73 15.80 -5.36 2.86
CA ASN A 73 16.55 -5.79 4.04
C ASN A 73 17.29 -7.12 3.83
N GLN A 74 16.70 -8.05 3.07
CA GLN A 74 17.34 -9.32 2.74
C GLN A 74 18.52 -9.10 1.79
N MET A 75 18.34 -8.27 0.75
CA MET A 75 19.41 -7.91 -0.18
C MET A 75 20.60 -7.26 0.53
N ASP A 76 20.36 -6.38 1.50
CA ASP A 76 21.42 -5.76 2.29
C ASP A 76 22.23 -6.81 3.08
N ARG A 77 21.55 -7.77 3.70
CA ARG A 77 22.20 -8.86 4.44
C ARG A 77 23.03 -9.74 3.52
N ASP A 78 22.50 -10.09 2.36
CA ASP A 78 23.19 -10.92 1.38
C ASP A 78 24.39 -10.19 0.78
N CYS A 79 24.26 -8.90 0.49
CA CYS A 79 25.38 -8.06 0.07
C CYS A 79 26.51 -8.05 1.10
N VAL A 80 26.20 -7.80 2.38
CA VAL A 80 27.21 -7.83 3.45
C VAL A 80 27.88 -9.20 3.56
N LYS A 81 27.11 -10.28 3.44
CA LYS A 81 27.63 -11.66 3.50
C LYS A 81 28.59 -11.95 2.35
N GLU A 82 28.20 -11.65 1.11
CA GLU A 82 29.03 -11.89 -0.07
C GLU A 82 30.27 -10.99 -0.07
N MET A 83 30.17 -9.73 0.37
CA MET A 83 31.33 -8.87 0.55
C MET A 83 32.36 -9.44 1.55
N ARG A 84 31.89 -9.99 2.68
CA ARG A 84 32.77 -10.64 3.67
C ARG A 84 33.42 -11.91 3.11
N LYS A 85 32.68 -12.70 2.34
CA LYS A 85 33.18 -13.90 1.68
C LYS A 85 34.25 -13.56 0.65
N ALA A 86 33.97 -12.63 -0.26
CA ALA A 86 34.91 -12.16 -1.28
C ALA A 86 36.19 -11.59 -0.65
N LYS A 87 36.06 -10.81 0.44
CA LYS A 87 37.22 -10.31 1.20
C LYS A 87 38.07 -11.45 1.76
N SER A 88 37.44 -12.48 2.32
CA SER A 88 38.14 -13.62 2.92
C SER A 88 38.86 -14.47 1.87
N GLU A 89 38.21 -14.68 0.72
CA GLU A 89 38.79 -15.38 -0.43
C GLU A 89 39.98 -14.61 -1.00
N LEU A 90 39.86 -13.29 -1.13
CA LEU A 90 40.96 -12.42 -1.57
C LEU A 90 42.15 -12.49 -0.58
N GLN A 91 41.89 -12.40 0.72
CA GLN A 91 42.94 -12.53 1.74
C GLN A 91 43.67 -13.88 1.65
N ARG A 92 42.93 -14.98 1.44
CA ARG A 92 43.51 -16.32 1.26
C ARG A 92 44.37 -16.39 0.00
N ALA A 93 43.89 -15.85 -1.12
CA ALA A 93 44.63 -15.83 -2.38
C ALA A 93 45.94 -15.02 -2.26
N VAL A 94 45.90 -13.87 -1.59
CA VAL A 94 47.10 -13.04 -1.32
C VAL A 94 48.13 -13.82 -0.49
N LEU A 95 47.71 -14.49 0.59
CA LEU A 95 48.61 -15.28 1.43
C LEU A 95 49.27 -16.45 0.67
N GLU A 96 48.51 -17.15 -0.17
CA GLU A 96 49.07 -18.22 -1.01
C GLU A 96 50.06 -17.66 -2.07
N ALA A 97 49.74 -16.52 -2.68
CA ALA A 97 50.66 -15.84 -3.60
C ALA A 97 51.98 -15.44 -2.91
N GLU A 98 51.91 -14.91 -1.68
CA GLU A 98 53.09 -14.59 -0.87
C GLU A 98 53.94 -15.83 -0.53
N LYS A 99 53.31 -16.94 -0.15
CA LYS A 99 54.02 -18.22 0.09
C LYS A 99 54.73 -18.70 -1.18
N CYS A 100 54.06 -18.66 -2.34
CA CYS A 100 54.65 -19.01 -3.62
C CYS A 100 55.85 -18.10 -3.96
N LYS A 101 55.71 -16.78 -3.78
CA LYS A 101 56.80 -15.82 -3.98
C LYS A 101 58.02 -16.13 -3.10
N LYS A 102 57.80 -16.48 -1.83
CA LYS A 102 58.88 -16.89 -0.90
C LYS A 102 59.56 -18.20 -1.35
N ARG A 103 58.79 -19.20 -1.81
CA ARG A 103 59.34 -20.46 -2.34
C ARG A 103 60.21 -20.25 -3.59
N LEU A 104 59.76 -19.39 -4.52
CA LEU A 104 60.53 -19.04 -5.71
C LEU A 104 61.85 -18.34 -5.34
N ARG A 105 61.82 -17.36 -4.43
CA ARG A 105 63.04 -16.69 -3.95
C ARG A 105 64.06 -17.67 -3.37
N ARG A 106 63.61 -18.65 -2.59
CA ARG A 106 64.48 -19.69 -2.02
C ARG A 106 65.12 -20.57 -3.11
N LYS A 107 64.37 -20.97 -4.14
CA LYS A 107 64.90 -21.75 -5.28
C LYS A 107 65.90 -20.98 -6.14
N VAL A 108 65.77 -19.65 -6.24
CA VAL A 108 66.71 -18.80 -7.00
C VAL A 108 68.04 -18.60 -6.26
N HIS A 109 68.05 -18.79 -4.93
CA HIS A 109 69.25 -18.63 -4.10
C HIS A 109 69.89 -19.97 -3.67
N SER A 110 69.40 -21.12 -4.18
CA SER A 110 70.07 -22.41 -4.01
C SER A 110 71.04 -22.64 -5.18
N PRO A 111 72.35 -22.86 -4.93
CA PRO A 111 73.36 -23.11 -5.97
C PRO A 111 73.13 -24.40 -6.75
#